data_AF-A0A975A2U2-F1
#
_entry.id   AF-A0A975A2U2-F1
#
_cell.length_a   1.000
_cell.length_b   1.000
_cell.length_c   1.000
_cell.angle_alpha   90.00
_cell.angle_beta   90.00
_cell.angle_gamma   90.00
#
_symmetry.space_group_name_H-M   'P 1'
#
loop_
_entity.id
_entity.type
_entity.pdbx_description
1 polymer ?
#
loop_
_entity_poly.entity_id
_entity_poly.type
_entity_poly.pdbx_seq_one_letter_code
_entity_poly.pdbx_strand_id
1 'polypeptide(L)'
;MPLQLEKTENSLDLQELIQLILKEEVSEKNDFSFAINTSNNFHPIYEAIVSSFQSGDLSFNKTTFYSTEEFENVSWSNTNTAYQYLDKYFYSPLEIKDEQKIIPFLFNMAHNNEYDGRIANNKIDLAILELGPNGELGFLNSFEKLTDKSSIQNIKNYQMENIKSWITNPENQVPNSIFSIGMGGIFTSKKLVVYASGVDKLNVVKRILFSDRFDPNVPASVLQKHRNATLILDPQLSYLLGN
;
A
#
# COMPACT_ATOMS: atom_id res chain seq x y z
N MET A 1 11.46 17.00 -4.99
CA MET A 1 10.62 18.03 -4.34
C MET A 1 10.61 17.75 -2.84
N PRO A 2 10.35 18.73 -1.96
CA PRO A 2 10.10 18.42 -0.56
C PRO A 2 8.89 17.50 -0.42
N LEU A 3 8.84 16.72 0.67
CA LEU A 3 7.65 15.96 1.05
C LEU A 3 6.44 16.91 1.09
N GLN A 4 5.40 16.56 0.35
CA GLN A 4 4.12 17.28 0.37
C GLN A 4 3.26 16.77 1.53
N LEU A 5 2.56 17.68 2.20
CA LEU A 5 1.62 17.36 3.26
C LEU A 5 0.24 17.84 2.85
N GLU A 6 -0.71 16.92 2.71
CA GLU A 6 -2.11 17.21 2.45
C GLU A 6 -2.93 16.94 3.71
N LYS A 7 -3.83 17.85 4.05
CA LYS A 7 -4.71 17.76 5.22
C LYS A 7 -6.14 17.75 4.74
N THR A 8 -6.93 16.76 5.12
CA THR A 8 -8.33 16.64 4.67
C THR A 8 -9.30 17.21 5.70
N GLU A 9 -10.46 17.71 5.28
CA GLU A 9 -11.45 18.31 6.20
C GLU A 9 -12.45 17.27 6.73
N ASN A 10 -12.75 16.25 5.94
CA ASN A 10 -13.54 15.10 6.35
C ASN A 10 -12.97 13.77 5.76
N SER A 11 -13.61 12.64 6.08
CA SER A 11 -13.16 11.32 5.60
C SER A 11 -13.50 11.04 4.14
N LEU A 12 -14.52 11.71 3.57
CA LEU A 12 -14.82 11.62 2.14
C LEU A 12 -13.73 12.33 1.35
N ASP A 13 -13.28 13.49 1.80
CA ASP A 13 -12.19 14.24 1.16
C ASP A 13 -10.91 13.40 1.03
N LEU A 14 -10.60 12.54 2.02
CA LEU A 14 -9.47 11.61 1.94
C LEU A 14 -9.61 10.62 0.79
N GLN A 15 -10.80 10.02 0.66
CA GLN A 15 -11.10 9.04 -0.36
C GLN A 15 -11.10 9.70 -1.74
N GLU A 16 -11.75 10.84 -1.87
CA GLU A 16 -11.82 11.65 -3.09
C GLU A 16 -10.43 12.13 -3.52
N LEU A 17 -9.59 12.58 -2.59
CA LEU A 17 -8.22 12.99 -2.91
C LEU A 17 -7.38 11.82 -3.42
N ILE A 18 -7.44 10.66 -2.76
CA ILE A 18 -6.69 9.47 -3.22
C ILE A 18 -7.20 8.98 -4.58
N GLN A 19 -8.52 8.97 -4.78
CA GLN A 19 -9.16 8.63 -6.05
C GLN A 19 -8.75 9.62 -7.16
N LEU A 20 -8.76 10.93 -6.87
CA LEU A 20 -8.34 11.97 -7.80
C LEU A 20 -6.88 11.80 -8.21
N ILE A 21 -5.99 11.59 -7.24
CA ILE A 21 -4.58 11.30 -7.51
C ILE A 21 -4.45 10.08 -8.43
N LEU A 22 -5.14 8.97 -8.14
CA LEU A 22 -5.08 7.79 -8.98
C LEU A 22 -5.60 8.06 -10.40
N LYS A 23 -6.69 8.82 -10.53
CA LYS A 23 -7.29 9.22 -11.81
C LYS A 23 -6.34 10.06 -12.65
N GLU A 24 -5.68 11.05 -12.04
CA GLU A 24 -4.67 11.87 -12.69
C GLU A 24 -3.51 11.00 -13.20
N GLU A 25 -2.90 10.22 -12.31
CA GLU A 25 -1.71 9.42 -12.62
C GLU A 25 -1.97 8.35 -13.70
N VAL A 26 -3.13 7.69 -13.67
CA VAL A 26 -3.48 6.70 -14.72
C VAL A 26 -3.81 7.37 -16.06
N SER A 27 -4.31 8.61 -16.05
CA SER A 27 -4.63 9.35 -17.28
C SER A 27 -3.40 9.91 -17.98
N GLU A 28 -2.33 10.22 -17.24
CA GLU A 28 -1.07 10.74 -17.78
C GLU A 28 -0.26 9.70 -18.56
N LYS A 29 -0.44 8.41 -18.27
CA LYS A 29 0.36 7.34 -18.84
C LYS A 29 -0.49 6.15 -19.23
N ASN A 30 -0.40 5.77 -20.51
CA ASN A 30 -1.11 4.60 -21.02
C ASN A 30 -0.63 3.29 -20.37
N ASP A 31 0.68 3.08 -20.19
CA ASP A 31 1.27 1.88 -19.58
C ASP A 31 1.55 2.09 -18.08
N PHE A 32 0.50 2.27 -17.28
CA PHE A 32 0.60 2.61 -15.86
C PHE A 32 0.93 1.40 -14.97
N SER A 33 1.73 1.59 -13.92
CA SER A 33 2.04 0.55 -12.92
C SER A 33 1.68 1.03 -11.52
N PHE A 34 0.84 0.28 -10.81
CA PHE A 34 0.30 0.66 -9.50
C PHE A 34 0.60 -0.40 -8.43
N ALA A 35 1.23 -0.01 -7.32
CA ALA A 35 1.38 -0.88 -6.16
C ALA A 35 0.16 -0.76 -5.23
N ILE A 36 -0.49 -1.89 -4.96
CA ILE A 36 -1.77 -1.97 -4.26
C ILE A 36 -1.66 -2.79 -2.97
N ASN A 37 -2.31 -2.30 -1.91
CA ASN A 37 -2.24 -2.88 -0.56
C ASN A 37 -3.52 -3.59 -0.15
N THR A 38 -3.41 -4.55 0.75
CA THR A 38 -4.53 -5.16 1.44
C THR A 38 -4.77 -4.41 2.75
N SER A 39 -5.91 -3.71 2.89
CA SER A 39 -6.38 -3.19 4.18
C SER A 39 -7.85 -2.79 4.13
N ASN A 40 -8.61 -3.06 5.19
CA ASN A 40 -9.99 -2.57 5.32
C ASN A 40 -10.08 -1.05 5.36
N ASN A 41 -9.01 -0.36 5.75
CA ASN A 41 -8.98 1.09 5.70
C ASN A 41 -8.92 1.61 4.25
N PHE A 42 -8.50 0.77 3.30
CA PHE A 42 -8.62 1.06 1.87
C PHE A 42 -9.99 0.70 1.29
N HIS A 43 -10.86 -0.02 2.01
CA HIS A 43 -12.13 -0.47 1.44
C HIS A 43 -13.00 0.69 0.91
N PRO A 44 -13.18 1.82 1.63
CA PRO A 44 -13.91 2.97 1.09
C PRO A 44 -13.23 3.61 -0.13
N ILE A 45 -11.89 3.59 -0.18
CA ILE A 45 -11.11 4.07 -1.34
C ILE A 45 -11.38 3.17 -2.54
N TYR A 46 -11.42 1.84 -2.34
CA TYR A 46 -11.74 0.88 -3.40
C TYR A 46 -13.17 1.03 -3.89
N GLU A 47 -14.15 1.24 -3.00
CA GLU A 47 -15.53 1.53 -3.40
C GLU A 47 -15.62 2.79 -4.28
N ALA A 48 -14.91 3.86 -3.91
CA ALA A 48 -14.86 5.08 -4.72
C ALA A 48 -14.22 4.82 -6.10
N ILE A 49 -13.10 4.11 -6.15
CA ILE A 49 -12.42 3.74 -7.41
C ILE A 49 -13.32 2.89 -8.32
N VAL A 50 -14.00 1.88 -7.74
CA VAL A 50 -14.95 1.02 -8.45
C VAL A 50 -16.12 1.83 -8.99
N SER A 51 -16.65 2.77 -8.20
CA SER A 51 -17.72 3.66 -8.65
C SER A 51 -17.29 4.51 -9.86
N SER A 52 -16.07 5.09 -9.82
CA SER A 52 -15.53 5.83 -10.98
C SER A 52 -15.36 4.94 -12.21
N PHE A 53 -14.87 3.72 -12.06
CA PHE A 53 -14.75 2.78 -13.17
C PHE A 53 -16.12 2.45 -13.79
N GLN A 54 -17.11 2.13 -12.96
CA GLN A 54 -18.48 1.80 -13.41
C GLN A 54 -19.17 2.99 -14.10
N SER A 55 -18.84 4.22 -13.70
CA SER A 55 -19.33 5.44 -14.36
C SER A 55 -18.62 5.78 -15.68
N GLY A 56 -17.51 5.10 -16.00
CA GLY A 56 -16.67 5.37 -17.17
C GLY A 56 -15.62 6.47 -16.97
N ASP A 57 -15.49 7.01 -15.76
CA ASP A 57 -14.55 8.09 -15.41
C ASP A 57 -13.11 7.60 -15.20
N LEU A 58 -12.91 6.29 -15.09
CA LEU A 58 -11.63 5.67 -14.80
C LEU A 58 -11.49 4.38 -15.62
N SER A 59 -10.30 4.11 -16.16
CA SER A 59 -10.02 2.88 -16.90
C SER A 59 -8.62 2.37 -16.57
N PHE A 60 -8.52 1.06 -16.37
CA PHE A 60 -7.28 0.36 -16.06
C PHE A 60 -6.80 -0.56 -17.18
N ASN A 61 -7.27 -0.38 -18.42
CA ASN A 61 -7.05 -1.32 -19.54
C ASN A 61 -5.57 -1.68 -19.83
N LYS A 62 -4.64 -0.81 -19.44
CA LYS A 62 -3.19 -0.98 -19.66
C LYS A 62 -2.40 -0.80 -18.37
N THR A 63 -3.07 -0.96 -17.23
CA THR A 63 -2.45 -0.86 -15.92
C THR A 63 -1.91 -2.22 -15.50
N THR A 64 -0.70 -2.25 -14.93
CA THR A 64 -0.14 -3.40 -14.22
C THR A 64 -0.20 -3.13 -12.72
N PHE A 65 -0.75 -4.08 -11.96
CA PHE A 65 -0.91 -3.99 -10.52
C PHE A 65 0.14 -4.86 -9.84
N TYR A 66 0.78 -4.33 -8.80
CA TYR A 66 1.73 -5.03 -7.97
C TYR A 66 1.15 -5.15 -6.57
N SER A 67 0.69 -6.36 -6.20
CA SER A 67 0.27 -6.60 -4.82
C SER A 67 1.49 -6.48 -3.90
N THR A 68 1.37 -5.71 -2.83
CA THR A 68 2.49 -5.43 -1.90
C THR A 68 2.77 -6.58 -0.94
N GLU A 69 1.80 -7.46 -0.72
CA GLU A 69 1.96 -8.62 0.15
C GLU A 69 1.17 -9.84 -0.30
N GLU A 70 1.58 -11.02 0.19
CA GLU A 70 0.78 -12.24 0.20
C GLU A 70 1.25 -13.16 1.33
N PHE A 71 0.35 -13.95 1.90
CA PHE A 71 0.69 -14.94 2.92
C PHE A 71 1.54 -16.08 2.38
N GLU A 72 2.52 -16.49 3.18
CA GLU A 72 3.40 -17.60 2.82
C GLU A 72 2.68 -18.95 2.91
N ASN A 73 2.98 -19.86 1.96
CA ASN A 73 2.52 -21.26 1.97
C ASN A 73 0.99 -21.44 2.04
N VAL A 74 0.21 -20.51 1.47
CA VAL A 74 -1.24 -20.64 1.37
C VAL A 74 -1.64 -21.52 0.17
N SER A 75 -2.60 -22.42 0.41
CA SER A 75 -3.20 -23.23 -0.67
C SER A 75 -4.00 -22.36 -1.64
N TRP A 76 -4.07 -22.78 -2.90
CA TRP A 76 -4.97 -22.20 -3.91
C TRP A 76 -6.45 -22.22 -3.51
N SER A 77 -6.84 -23.16 -2.64
CA SER A 77 -8.20 -23.25 -2.10
C SER A 77 -8.45 -22.32 -0.92
N ASN A 78 -7.42 -21.59 -0.46
CA ASN A 78 -7.55 -20.67 0.67
C ASN A 78 -8.28 -19.40 0.21
N THR A 79 -9.40 -19.10 0.86
CA THR A 79 -10.20 -17.89 0.60
C THR A 79 -9.75 -16.69 1.45
N ASN A 80 -8.78 -16.89 2.34
CA ASN A 80 -8.29 -15.91 3.30
C ASN A 80 -6.85 -15.48 2.98
N THR A 81 -6.67 -14.91 1.79
CA THR A 81 -5.37 -14.42 1.31
C THR A 81 -5.44 -12.95 0.92
N ALA A 82 -4.29 -12.29 0.81
CA ALA A 82 -4.22 -10.91 0.32
C ALA A 82 -4.78 -10.80 -1.11
N TYR A 83 -4.46 -11.78 -1.96
CA TYR A 83 -5.06 -11.91 -3.28
C TYR A 83 -6.58 -12.01 -3.23
N GLN A 84 -7.15 -12.89 -2.42
CA GLN A 84 -8.61 -13.07 -2.35
C GLN A 84 -9.33 -11.81 -1.86
N TYR A 85 -8.72 -11.09 -0.93
CA TYR A 85 -9.20 -9.78 -0.51
C TYR A 85 -9.24 -8.79 -1.67
N LEU A 86 -8.11 -8.62 -2.36
CA LEU A 86 -7.99 -7.70 -3.49
C LEU A 86 -8.88 -8.13 -4.66
N ASP A 87 -9.04 -9.43 -4.89
CA ASP A 87 -9.90 -9.92 -5.96
C ASP A 87 -11.36 -9.55 -5.71
N LYS A 88 -11.84 -9.78 -4.48
CA LYS A 88 -13.20 -9.44 -4.07
C LYS A 88 -13.50 -7.94 -4.14
N TYR A 89 -12.60 -7.11 -3.63
CA TYR A 89 -12.87 -5.69 -3.40
C TYR A 89 -12.33 -4.76 -4.48
N PHE A 90 -11.39 -5.23 -5.31
CA PHE A 90 -10.71 -4.39 -6.28
C PHE A 90 -10.64 -5.03 -7.67
N TYR A 91 -10.00 -6.20 -7.85
CA TYR A 91 -9.74 -6.74 -9.18
C TYR A 91 -11.01 -7.19 -9.91
N SER A 92 -11.88 -8.00 -9.29
CA SER A 92 -13.09 -8.49 -9.93
C SER A 92 -14.09 -7.34 -10.25
N PRO A 93 -14.38 -6.41 -9.32
CA PRO A 93 -15.25 -5.27 -9.61
C PRO A 93 -14.75 -4.31 -10.71
N LEU A 94 -13.43 -4.26 -10.91
CA LEU A 94 -12.77 -3.45 -11.95
C LEU A 94 -12.46 -4.25 -13.23
N GLU A 95 -12.88 -5.51 -13.29
CA GLU A 95 -12.64 -6.42 -14.42
C GLU A 95 -11.13 -6.55 -14.79
N ILE A 96 -10.25 -6.52 -13.79
CA ILE A 96 -8.80 -6.61 -13.99
C ILE A 96 -8.43 -8.02 -14.42
N LYS A 97 -7.71 -8.11 -15.54
CA LYS A 97 -7.28 -9.39 -16.13
C LYS A 97 -6.05 -9.95 -15.41
N ASP A 98 -5.86 -11.26 -15.49
CA ASP A 98 -4.77 -11.92 -14.77
C ASP A 98 -3.38 -11.47 -15.25
N GLU A 99 -3.21 -11.17 -16.53
CA GLU A 99 -1.94 -10.64 -17.06
C GLU A 99 -1.55 -9.27 -16.50
N GLN A 100 -2.52 -8.55 -15.92
CA GLN A 100 -2.31 -7.25 -15.28
C GLN A 100 -1.92 -7.40 -13.81
N LYS A 101 -2.04 -8.58 -13.21
CA LYS A 101 -1.82 -8.82 -11.78
C LYS A 101 -0.44 -9.42 -11.55
N ILE A 102 0.43 -8.66 -10.89
CA ILE A 102 1.73 -9.14 -10.40
C ILE A 102 1.60 -9.41 -8.91
N ILE A 103 1.36 -10.67 -8.59
CA ILE A 103 1.13 -11.15 -7.23
C ILE A 103 2.39 -11.90 -6.77
N PRO A 104 2.89 -11.64 -5.55
CA PRO A 104 4.01 -12.41 -5.03
C PRO A 104 3.58 -13.87 -4.79
N PHE A 105 4.20 -14.80 -5.51
CA PHE A 105 3.76 -16.20 -5.53
C PHE A 105 4.66 -17.11 -4.70
N LEU A 106 4.21 -17.51 -3.52
CA LEU A 106 5.10 -18.06 -2.48
C LEU A 106 5.02 -19.58 -2.37
N PHE A 107 5.63 -20.25 -3.35
CA PHE A 107 6.04 -21.66 -3.20
C PHE A 107 7.56 -21.85 -3.24
N ASN A 108 8.33 -20.86 -3.70
CA ASN A 108 9.79 -20.91 -3.71
C ASN A 108 10.43 -19.50 -3.77
N MET A 109 11.71 -19.39 -3.39
CA MET A 109 12.50 -18.14 -3.49
C MET A 109 12.69 -17.62 -4.93
N ALA A 110 12.53 -18.45 -5.96
CA ALA A 110 12.73 -18.03 -7.34
C ALA A 110 11.66 -17.03 -7.78
N HIS A 111 10.41 -17.20 -7.33
CA HIS A 111 9.32 -16.27 -7.60
C HIS A 111 9.52 -14.89 -6.96
N ASN A 112 10.16 -14.81 -5.80
CA ASN A 112 10.50 -13.52 -5.18
C ASN A 112 11.45 -12.71 -6.06
N ASN A 113 12.46 -13.37 -6.64
CA ASN A 113 13.39 -12.73 -7.56
C ASN A 113 12.71 -12.33 -8.88
N GLU A 114 11.74 -13.10 -9.36
CA GLU A 114 10.94 -12.71 -10.54
C GLU A 114 10.10 -11.47 -10.24
N TYR A 115 9.41 -11.42 -9.09
CA TYR A 115 8.63 -10.27 -8.67
C TYR A 115 9.48 -9.00 -8.59
N ASP A 116 10.63 -9.05 -7.91
CA ASP A 116 11.58 -7.94 -7.84
C ASP A 116 12.13 -7.57 -9.23
N GLY A 117 12.39 -8.57 -10.08
CA GLY A 117 12.81 -8.36 -11.47
C GLY A 117 11.75 -7.62 -12.29
N ARG A 118 10.47 -7.93 -12.09
CA ARG A 118 9.35 -7.22 -12.75
C ARG A 118 9.25 -5.78 -12.27
N ILE A 119 9.47 -5.50 -10.99
CA ILE A 119 9.51 -4.12 -10.46
C ILE A 119 10.72 -3.36 -11.01
N ALA A 120 11.89 -3.99 -11.07
CA ALA A 120 13.10 -3.37 -11.58
C ALA A 120 12.98 -3.00 -13.07
N ASN A 121 12.33 -3.85 -13.86
CA ASN A 121 12.11 -3.63 -15.29
C ASN A 121 10.96 -2.63 -15.55
N ASN A 122 9.90 -2.70 -14.77
CA ASN A 122 8.72 -1.85 -14.87
C ASN A 122 8.55 -1.08 -13.56
N LYS A 123 9.29 0.02 -13.45
CA LYS A 123 9.23 0.91 -12.28
C LYS A 123 7.78 1.25 -11.95
N ILE A 124 7.42 1.10 -10.67
CA ILE A 124 6.11 1.47 -10.17
C ILE A 124 5.88 2.96 -10.42
N ASP A 125 4.76 3.31 -11.07
CA ASP A 125 4.41 4.70 -11.31
C ASP A 125 3.81 5.30 -10.03
N LEU A 126 2.86 4.62 -9.41
CA LEU A 126 2.22 5.05 -8.17
C LEU A 126 2.25 3.94 -7.12
N ALA A 127 2.62 4.28 -5.89
CA ALA A 127 2.37 3.46 -4.72
C ALA A 127 1.51 4.26 -3.74
N ILE A 128 0.36 3.71 -3.33
CA ILE A 128 -0.48 4.28 -2.26
C ILE A 128 -0.45 3.30 -1.10
N LEU A 129 0.03 3.74 0.07
CA LEU A 129 0.16 2.92 1.29
C LEU A 129 -0.56 3.58 2.46
N GLU A 130 -0.98 2.76 3.42
CA GLU A 130 -1.40 3.24 4.73
C GLU A 130 -0.19 3.32 5.67
N LEU A 131 -0.14 4.38 6.47
CA LEU A 131 0.83 4.52 7.56
C LEU A 131 0.43 3.63 8.74
N GLY A 132 1.28 2.69 9.11
CA GLY A 132 1.08 1.90 10.33
C GLY A 132 1.36 2.71 11.61
N PRO A 133 0.86 2.26 12.77
CA PRO A 133 0.98 2.98 14.04
C PRO A 133 2.42 3.23 14.50
N ASN A 134 3.38 2.41 14.04
CA ASN A 134 4.81 2.56 14.36
C ASN A 134 5.62 3.15 13.20
N GLY A 135 4.98 3.51 12.09
CA GLY A 135 5.61 4.09 10.92
C GLY A 135 6.07 3.09 9.87
N GLU A 136 5.64 1.84 9.98
CA GLU A 136 5.73 0.86 8.91
C GLU A 136 4.88 1.26 7.70
N LEU A 137 5.29 0.78 6.53
CA LEU A 137 4.55 0.89 5.28
C LEU A 137 4.19 -0.54 4.84
N GLY A 138 2.91 -0.91 4.97
CA GLY A 138 2.52 -2.32 4.87
C GLY A 138 3.21 -3.16 5.94
N PHE A 139 3.96 -4.19 5.52
CA PHE A 139 4.71 -5.08 6.42
C PHE A 139 6.20 -4.73 6.57
N LEU A 140 6.61 -3.60 6.01
CA LEU A 140 7.97 -3.06 6.12
C LEU A 140 8.18 -2.42 7.49
N ASN A 141 8.77 -3.18 8.41
CA ASN A 141 8.71 -2.95 9.85
C ASN A 141 9.92 -2.23 10.50
N SER A 142 11.09 -2.20 9.85
CA SER A 142 12.31 -1.55 10.35
C SER A 142 13.40 -1.51 9.28
N PHE A 143 14.07 -0.37 9.08
CA PHE A 143 15.11 -0.18 8.05
C PHE A 143 16.31 -1.11 8.14
N GLU A 144 16.71 -1.55 9.33
CA GLU A 144 17.77 -2.55 9.46
C GLU A 144 17.42 -3.90 8.79
N LYS A 145 16.12 -4.14 8.56
CA LYS A 145 15.58 -5.28 7.81
C LYS A 145 15.00 -4.88 6.45
N LEU A 146 15.02 -3.59 6.10
CA LEU A 146 14.59 -3.13 4.79
C LEU A 146 15.71 -3.40 3.81
N THR A 147 15.61 -4.54 3.16
CA THR A 147 16.32 -4.80 1.93
C THR A 147 15.63 -4.04 0.79
N ASP A 148 16.41 -3.65 -0.22
CA ASP A 148 15.84 -3.18 -1.49
C ASP A 148 14.91 -4.22 -2.10
N LYS A 149 15.20 -5.50 -1.81
CA LYS A 149 14.49 -6.69 -2.28
C LYS A 149 13.29 -7.04 -1.42
N SER A 150 12.32 -7.68 -2.03
CA SER A 150 11.17 -8.25 -1.34
C SER A 150 11.57 -9.47 -0.52
N SER A 151 10.89 -9.71 0.58
CA SER A 151 11.27 -10.75 1.53
C SER A 151 10.11 -11.21 2.42
N ILE A 152 10.28 -12.38 3.02
CA ILE A 152 9.35 -12.88 4.04
C ILE A 152 9.59 -12.12 5.35
N GLN A 153 8.51 -11.56 5.89
CA GLN A 153 8.46 -10.83 7.14
C GLN A 153 7.65 -11.64 8.16
N ASN A 154 8.09 -11.62 9.42
CA ASN A 154 7.28 -12.13 10.52
C ASN A 154 6.16 -11.14 10.83
N ILE A 155 4.93 -11.64 10.95
CA ILE A 155 3.79 -10.82 11.34
C ILE A 155 3.93 -10.46 12.82
N LYS A 156 3.95 -9.16 13.13
CA LYS A 156 3.98 -8.70 14.52
C LYS A 156 2.59 -8.81 15.15
N ASN A 157 2.53 -8.98 16.47
CA ASN A 157 1.26 -9.14 17.21
C ASN A 157 0.25 -8.03 16.94
N TYR A 158 0.70 -6.77 16.83
CA TYR A 158 -0.21 -5.66 16.58
C TYR A 158 -0.72 -5.62 15.12
N GLN A 159 0.01 -6.22 14.17
CA GLN A 159 -0.41 -6.33 12.76
C GLN A 159 -1.47 -7.42 12.57
N MET A 160 -1.50 -8.39 13.50
CA MET A 160 -2.48 -9.48 13.49
C MET A 160 -3.91 -8.95 13.51
N GLU A 161 -4.21 -7.94 14.33
CA GLU A 161 -5.57 -7.37 14.41
C GLU A 161 -6.02 -6.75 13.08
N ASN A 162 -5.11 -6.09 12.36
CA ASN A 162 -5.39 -5.57 11.02
C ASN A 162 -5.66 -6.73 10.04
N ILE A 163 -4.79 -7.75 10.01
CA ILE A 163 -4.98 -8.94 9.16
C ILE A 163 -6.32 -9.63 9.42
N LYS A 164 -6.69 -9.82 10.68
CA LYS A 164 -7.97 -10.44 11.07
C LYS A 164 -9.16 -9.71 10.49
N SER A 165 -9.04 -8.41 10.26
CA SER A 165 -10.11 -7.62 9.63
C SER A 165 -10.29 -7.94 8.14
N TRP A 166 -9.23 -8.37 7.45
CA TRP A 166 -9.25 -8.64 6.01
C TRP A 166 -9.82 -10.02 5.67
N ILE A 167 -9.73 -10.97 6.61
CA ILE A 167 -10.04 -12.38 6.36
C ILE A 167 -11.31 -12.84 7.07
N THR A 168 -11.95 -13.86 6.50
CA THR A 168 -13.16 -14.47 7.08
C THR A 168 -12.77 -15.61 8.02
N ASN A 169 -13.32 -15.65 9.24
CA ASN A 169 -13.01 -16.66 10.26
C ASN A 169 -11.50 -16.73 10.63
N PRO A 170 -10.93 -15.63 11.14
CA PRO A 170 -9.48 -15.52 11.40
C PRO A 170 -8.91 -16.52 12.42
N GLU A 171 -9.74 -17.07 13.31
CA GLU A 171 -9.29 -17.89 14.44
C GLU A 171 -8.52 -19.16 14.05
N ASN A 172 -8.64 -19.61 12.79
CA ASN A 172 -8.09 -20.90 12.36
C ASN A 172 -6.96 -20.81 11.32
N GLN A 173 -6.60 -19.63 10.78
CA GLN A 173 -5.95 -19.60 9.46
C GLN A 173 -4.95 -18.46 9.17
N VAL A 174 -4.59 -17.58 10.11
CA VAL A 174 -3.58 -16.54 9.81
C VAL A 174 -2.16 -17.14 9.89
N PRO A 175 -1.37 -17.13 8.81
CA PRO A 175 0.03 -17.56 8.87
C PRO A 175 0.86 -16.62 9.75
N ASN A 176 1.99 -17.09 10.26
CA ASN A 176 2.88 -16.27 11.10
C ASN A 176 3.82 -15.38 10.28
N SER A 177 3.88 -15.60 8.97
CA SER A 177 4.75 -14.93 8.03
C SER A 177 4.00 -14.46 6.80
N ILE A 178 4.51 -13.40 6.19
CA ILE A 178 3.94 -12.78 5.01
C ILE A 178 5.07 -12.31 4.10
N PHE A 179 4.94 -12.48 2.80
CA PHE A 179 5.80 -11.76 1.88
C PHE A 179 5.44 -10.28 1.90
N SER A 180 6.46 -9.45 1.87
CA SER A 180 6.29 -8.01 1.68
C SER A 180 7.21 -7.54 0.57
N ILE A 181 6.67 -6.67 -0.28
CA ILE A 181 7.43 -5.87 -1.23
C ILE A 181 8.62 -5.20 -0.53
N GLY A 182 9.77 -5.21 -1.20
CA GLY A 182 10.97 -4.55 -0.69
C GLY A 182 10.81 -3.03 -0.62
N MET A 183 11.54 -2.39 0.30
CA MET A 183 11.57 -0.93 0.37
C MET A 183 12.06 -0.32 -0.95
N GLY A 184 12.93 -1.01 -1.69
CA GLY A 184 13.41 -0.56 -2.99
C GLY A 184 12.28 -0.37 -4.01
N GLY A 185 11.29 -1.28 -4.04
CA GLY A 185 10.13 -1.14 -4.93
C GLY A 185 9.28 0.09 -4.59
N ILE A 186 9.05 0.34 -3.30
CA ILE A 186 8.26 1.48 -2.81
C ILE A 186 9.01 2.80 -3.02
N PHE A 187 10.28 2.85 -2.60
CA PHE A 187 11.10 4.06 -2.63
C PHE A 187 11.50 4.48 -4.05
N THR A 188 11.57 3.55 -5.00
CA THR A 188 11.93 3.90 -6.39
C THR A 188 10.71 4.21 -7.26
N SER A 189 9.50 4.16 -6.70
CA SER A 189 8.28 4.57 -7.40
C SER A 189 8.37 6.00 -7.97
N LYS A 190 7.55 6.32 -8.97
CA LYS A 190 7.51 7.71 -9.49
C LYS A 190 6.81 8.64 -8.53
N LYS A 191 5.72 8.19 -7.92
CA LYS A 191 4.98 8.89 -6.88
C LYS A 191 4.66 7.93 -5.73
N LEU A 192 4.93 8.40 -4.52
CA LEU A 192 4.65 7.68 -3.29
C LEU A 192 3.64 8.47 -2.46
N VAL A 193 2.43 7.95 -2.33
CA VAL A 193 1.39 8.51 -1.48
C VAL A 193 1.27 7.64 -0.25
N VAL A 194 1.34 8.25 0.91
CA VAL A 194 1.05 7.58 2.19
C VAL A 194 -0.06 8.35 2.86
N TYR A 195 -1.12 7.67 3.28
CA TYR A 195 -2.14 8.31 4.11
C TYR A 195 -2.07 7.81 5.54
N ALA A 196 -2.40 8.69 6.49
CA ALA A 196 -2.51 8.38 7.91
C ALA A 196 -3.92 8.75 8.38
N SER A 197 -4.60 7.79 8.99
CA SER A 197 -5.94 7.96 9.56
C SER A 197 -5.97 7.42 10.99
N GLY A 198 -6.53 8.18 11.92
CA GLY A 198 -6.59 7.84 13.34
C GLY A 198 -5.49 8.51 14.18
N VAL A 199 -5.92 9.02 15.35
CA VAL A 199 -5.11 9.82 16.27
C VAL A 199 -3.90 9.08 16.86
N ASP A 200 -3.92 7.74 16.84
CA ASP A 200 -2.83 6.87 17.27
C ASP A 200 -1.54 7.11 16.47
N LYS A 201 -1.65 7.63 15.25
CA LYS A 201 -0.52 7.89 14.35
C LYS A 201 0.14 9.26 14.58
N LEU A 202 -0.39 10.11 15.45
CA LEU A 202 0.11 11.49 15.64
C LEU A 202 1.60 11.55 15.97
N ASN A 203 2.07 10.67 16.86
CA ASN A 203 3.48 10.65 17.27
C ASN A 203 4.40 10.27 16.10
N VAL A 204 4.00 9.31 15.27
CA VAL A 204 4.81 8.91 14.12
C VAL A 204 4.76 9.93 12.98
N VAL A 205 3.60 10.56 12.75
CA VAL A 205 3.46 11.69 11.82
C VAL A 205 4.40 12.83 12.22
N LYS A 206 4.44 13.21 13.51
CA LYS A 206 5.38 14.24 14.01
C LYS A 206 6.84 13.86 13.76
N ARG A 207 7.20 12.59 13.94
CA ARG A 207 8.57 12.10 13.65
C ARG A 207 8.89 12.19 12.15
N ILE A 208 7.95 11.83 11.27
CA ILE A 208 8.14 11.91 9.82
C ILE A 208 8.26 13.37 9.35
N LEU A 209 7.52 14.31 9.94
CA LEU A 209 7.50 15.70 9.48
C LEU A 209 8.60 16.57 10.08
N PHE A 210 8.92 16.37 11.37
CA PHE A 210 9.74 17.31 12.13
C PHE A 210 11.10 16.74 12.57
N SER A 211 11.39 15.46 12.30
CA SER A 211 12.73 14.93 12.57
C SER A 211 13.69 15.38 11.48
N ASP A 212 14.77 16.05 11.89
CA ASP A 212 15.91 16.40 11.01
C ASP A 212 16.74 15.17 10.60
N ARG A 213 16.51 14.03 11.27
CA ARG A 213 17.24 12.78 11.04
C ARG A 213 16.30 11.71 10.54
N PHE A 214 16.78 11.01 9.52
CA PHE A 214 16.23 9.73 9.12
C PHE A 214 16.23 8.77 10.30
N ASP A 215 15.09 8.12 10.55
CA ASP A 215 14.92 7.19 11.67
C ASP A 215 14.73 5.77 11.13
N PRO A 216 15.70 4.86 11.34
CA PRO A 216 15.61 3.51 10.82
C PRO A 216 14.47 2.70 11.47
N ASN A 217 13.92 3.14 12.59
CA ASN A 217 12.76 2.50 13.22
C ASN A 217 11.42 3.04 12.71
N VAL A 218 11.44 4.03 11.80
CA VAL A 218 10.26 4.60 11.15
C VAL A 218 10.44 4.45 9.63
N PRO A 219 10.11 3.29 9.05
CA PRO A 219 10.12 3.04 7.60
C PRO A 219 9.57 4.19 6.75
N ALA A 220 8.47 4.81 7.17
CA ALA A 220 7.84 5.94 6.51
C ALA A 220 8.69 7.24 6.50
N SER A 221 9.77 7.34 7.27
CA SER A 221 10.73 8.46 7.16
C SER A 221 11.39 8.52 5.78
N VAL A 222 11.29 7.45 4.97
CA VAL A 222 11.67 7.45 3.55
C VAL A 222 10.99 8.56 2.75
N LEU A 223 9.79 8.97 3.16
CA LEU A 223 9.01 10.03 2.51
C LEU A 223 9.79 11.34 2.42
N GLN A 224 10.61 11.65 3.42
CA GLN A 224 11.47 12.85 3.44
C GLN A 224 12.55 12.82 2.34
N LYS A 225 12.90 11.63 1.82
CA LYS A 225 13.96 11.41 0.83
C LYS A 225 13.43 11.05 -0.55
N HIS A 226 12.15 10.71 -0.65
CA HIS A 226 11.53 10.35 -1.90
C HIS A 226 11.40 11.56 -2.83
N ARG A 227 11.60 11.37 -4.13
CA ARG A 227 11.64 12.47 -5.12
C ARG A 227 10.30 13.21 -5.26
N ASN A 228 9.20 12.49 -5.05
CA ASN A 228 7.82 12.92 -5.23
C ASN A 228 6.93 12.13 -4.26
N ALA A 229 6.84 12.59 -3.01
CA ALA A 229 6.05 11.94 -1.99
C ALA A 229 5.03 12.90 -1.38
N THR A 230 3.87 12.34 -1.04
CA THR A 230 2.76 13.03 -0.40
C THR A 230 2.33 12.24 0.83
N LEU A 231 2.30 12.91 1.98
CA LEU A 231 1.66 12.42 3.20
C LEU A 231 0.29 13.06 3.31
N ILE A 232 -0.77 12.25 3.34
CA ILE A 232 -2.15 12.72 3.50
C ILE A 232 -2.60 12.40 4.92
N LEU A 233 -3.15 13.38 5.62
CA LEU A 233 -3.68 13.21 6.97
C LEU A 233 -5.20 13.29 6.97
N ASP A 234 -5.83 12.39 7.71
CA ASP A 234 -7.24 12.50 8.04
C ASP A 234 -7.54 13.80 8.83
N PRO A 235 -8.81 14.17 9.00
CA PRO A 235 -9.18 15.43 9.65
C PRO A 235 -8.76 15.51 11.12
N GLN A 236 -8.82 14.38 11.83
CA GLN A 236 -8.51 14.35 13.26
C GLN A 236 -7.01 14.54 13.50
N LEU A 237 -6.16 13.86 12.72
CA LEU A 237 -4.71 14.04 12.72
C LEU A 237 -4.34 15.44 12.24
N SER A 238 -4.97 15.94 11.19
CA SER A 238 -4.77 17.29 10.68
C SER A 238 -5.00 18.34 11.77
N TYR A 239 -6.10 18.20 12.51
CA TYR A 239 -6.42 19.07 13.65
C TYR A 239 -5.39 18.94 14.78
N LEU A 240 -5.00 17.72 15.17
CA LEU A 240 -4.07 17.48 16.29
C LEU A 240 -2.61 17.84 15.99
N LEU A 241 -2.21 17.77 14.71
CA LEU A 241 -0.87 18.17 14.29
C LEU A 241 -0.68 19.69 14.45
N GLY A 242 -1.77 20.45 14.39
CA GLY A 242 -1.77 21.91 14.33
C GLY A 242 -1.72 22.42 12.89
N ASN A 243 -2.14 23.67 12.69
CA ASN A 243 -2.04 24.35 11.40
C ASN A 243 -0.60 24.67 11.06
#